data_AF-C6TAG3-F1
#
_entry.id   AF-C6TAG3-F1
#
_cell.length_a   1.000
_cell.length_b   1.000
_cell.length_c   1.000
_cell.angle_alpha   90.00
_cell.angle_beta   90.00
_cell.angle_gamma   90.00
#
_symmetry.space_group_name_H-M   'P 1'
#
loop_
_entity.id
_entity.type
_entity.pdbx_description
1 polymer ?
#
loop_
_entity_poly.entity_id
_entity_poly.type
_entity_poly.pdbx_seq_one_letter_code
_entity_poly.pdbx_strand_id
1 'polypeptide(L)'
;MRDIVSCFSENAVNVSHSSMSCSSYSNNACISPSSSSSSVVPSTQNSISSVYKLVLSTLKQILITVTWCRSNSNQGLTITFNDGDDPPPPPFRLNTNSRLFRKKKGSKILESSSSDSSTKVEILWDLSNAKYESGPEPVQGFHVLIIIDSEIGLVLGDTAAAEETVSKRQNFKNNKNTPLAKVSLLSRREHCSGNTLYTTKAQFCDTGTWHDVMIRCSVEKENEGLLFKSPVLCVCIDKKTVIRVKRLHWNFRGNQTIFVDGLLVDLLWDVHDWFFNPSSSGYAVFMFRTRSGMDSRLWLEEKNAHKDKDRVEFSLLIYACKTS
;
A
#
# COMPACT_ATOMS: atom_id res chain seq x y z
N MET A 1 1.04 -77.90 -24.42
CA MET A 1 -0.38 -77.61 -24.71
C MET A 1 -1.17 -77.79 -23.43
N ARG A 2 -1.42 -76.69 -22.71
CA ARG A 2 -2.42 -76.48 -21.64
C ARG A 2 -2.28 -75.04 -21.15
N ASP A 3 -3.44 -74.41 -20.96
CA ASP A 3 -3.70 -72.97 -20.84
C ASP A 3 -3.15 -72.29 -19.59
N ILE A 4 -2.85 -70.99 -19.73
CA ILE A 4 -2.98 -70.02 -18.63
C ILE A 4 -3.74 -68.80 -19.16
N VAL A 5 -4.81 -68.50 -18.45
CA VAL A 5 -5.82 -67.45 -18.66
C VAL A 5 -5.19 -66.05 -18.59
N SER A 6 -5.51 -65.20 -19.56
CA SER A 6 -5.20 -63.76 -19.56
C SER A 6 -6.31 -62.98 -18.83
N CYS A 7 -5.98 -62.39 -17.68
CA CYS A 7 -6.80 -61.34 -17.07
C CYS A 7 -6.45 -60.01 -17.73
N PHE A 8 -7.37 -59.45 -18.50
CA PHE A 8 -7.26 -58.10 -19.06
C PHE A 8 -7.38 -57.06 -17.94
N SER A 9 -6.41 -56.16 -17.81
CA SER A 9 -6.56 -54.88 -17.10
C SER A 9 -6.74 -53.77 -18.13
N GLU A 10 -7.94 -53.19 -18.15
CA GLU A 10 -8.45 -52.30 -19.19
C GLU A 10 -8.04 -50.84 -19.00
N ASN A 11 -6.76 -50.54 -18.71
CA ASN A 11 -6.28 -49.15 -18.54
C ASN A 11 -4.79 -48.96 -18.90
N ALA A 12 -4.37 -49.40 -20.09
CA ALA A 12 -3.07 -49.01 -20.65
C ALA A 12 -3.27 -47.90 -21.69
N VAL A 13 -2.88 -46.67 -21.34
CA VAL A 13 -2.90 -45.52 -22.26
C VAL A 13 -1.71 -45.63 -23.21
N ASN A 14 -2.00 -45.82 -24.49
CA ASN A 14 -1.02 -45.89 -25.56
C ASN A 14 -0.61 -44.46 -25.96
N VAL A 15 0.65 -44.08 -25.76
CA VAL A 15 1.19 -42.79 -26.18
C VAL A 15 1.59 -42.90 -27.65
N SER A 16 0.77 -42.33 -28.54
CA SER A 16 1.16 -42.12 -29.94
C SER A 16 1.38 -40.64 -30.20
N HIS A 17 2.59 -40.33 -30.68
CA HIS A 17 2.99 -39.03 -31.19
C HIS A 17 2.32 -38.78 -32.54
N SER A 18 1.54 -37.71 -32.68
CA SER A 18 1.23 -37.09 -33.97
C SER A 18 0.81 -35.62 -33.79
N SER A 19 1.55 -34.79 -34.50
CA SER A 19 1.53 -33.34 -34.73
C SER A 19 0.18 -32.61 -34.83
N MET A 20 0.17 -31.40 -34.24
CA MET A 20 -0.48 -30.14 -34.68
C MET A 20 -1.90 -30.21 -35.25
N SER A 21 -2.87 -29.81 -34.42
CA SER A 21 -3.92 -28.86 -34.81
C SER A 21 -4.42 -28.14 -33.56
N CYS A 22 -4.20 -26.83 -33.54
CA CYS A 22 -4.64 -25.89 -32.52
C CYS A 22 -6.17 -25.80 -32.45
N SER A 23 -6.77 -26.42 -31.43
CA SER A 23 -8.17 -26.20 -31.07
C SER A 23 -8.28 -24.98 -30.15
N SER A 24 -8.94 -23.96 -30.69
CA SER A 24 -9.30 -22.66 -30.13
C SER A 24 -9.62 -22.65 -28.64
N TYR A 25 -8.72 -22.05 -27.84
CA TYR A 25 -9.11 -21.50 -26.54
C TYR A 25 -10.06 -20.32 -26.77
N SER A 26 -11.14 -20.28 -25.99
CA SER A 26 -12.12 -19.21 -26.02
C SER A 26 -11.46 -17.86 -25.72
N ASN A 27 -11.64 -16.90 -26.64
CA ASN A 27 -11.15 -15.52 -26.54
C ASN A 27 -11.88 -14.71 -25.45
N ASN A 28 -11.72 -15.06 -24.18
CA ASN A 28 -12.17 -14.22 -23.05
C ASN A 28 -11.02 -13.81 -22.11
N ALA A 29 -9.77 -13.99 -22.53
CA ALA A 29 -8.65 -13.29 -21.93
C ALA A 29 -8.60 -11.87 -22.52
N CYS A 30 -8.59 -10.85 -21.65
CA CYS A 30 -8.46 -9.43 -21.99
C CYS A 30 -9.74 -8.72 -22.46
N ILE A 31 -10.83 -8.79 -21.69
CA ILE A 31 -11.80 -7.68 -21.71
C ILE A 31 -11.18 -6.55 -20.89
N SER A 32 -10.45 -5.65 -21.57
CA SER A 32 -10.27 -4.28 -21.08
C SER A 32 -11.65 -3.72 -20.77
N PRO A 33 -11.86 -2.97 -19.67
CA PRO A 33 -13.18 -2.42 -19.38
C PRO A 33 -13.59 -1.54 -20.56
N SER A 34 -14.51 -2.05 -21.38
CA SER A 34 -15.06 -1.35 -22.53
C SER A 34 -15.77 -0.11 -22.01
N SER A 35 -15.52 0.99 -22.71
CA SER A 35 -15.88 2.39 -22.44
C SER A 35 -17.39 2.69 -22.45
N SER A 36 -18.24 1.75 -22.01
CA SER A 36 -19.71 1.86 -22.06
C SER A 36 -20.39 1.83 -20.68
N SER A 37 -19.66 2.05 -19.59
CA SER A 37 -20.26 2.43 -18.29
C SER A 37 -19.97 3.90 -18.04
N SER A 38 -21.02 4.70 -17.80
CA SER A 38 -20.99 6.07 -17.26
C SER A 38 -19.67 6.44 -16.60
N SER A 39 -19.05 7.58 -16.94
CA SER A 39 -17.80 8.06 -16.32
C SER A 39 -17.93 8.10 -14.79
N VAL A 40 -17.60 6.99 -14.12
CA VAL A 40 -17.69 6.88 -12.67
C VAL A 40 -16.52 7.69 -12.14
N VAL A 41 -16.82 8.79 -11.46
CA VAL A 41 -15.80 9.59 -10.79
C VAL A 41 -15.12 8.71 -9.73
N PRO A 42 -13.78 8.62 -9.70
CA PRO A 42 -13.06 7.86 -8.68
C PRO A 42 -13.39 8.35 -7.26
N SER A 43 -13.26 7.46 -6.27
CA SER A 43 -13.38 7.84 -4.87
C SER A 43 -12.30 8.85 -4.47
N THR A 44 -12.62 9.67 -3.47
CA THR A 44 -11.70 10.67 -2.93
C THR A 44 -10.86 10.00 -1.84
N GLN A 45 -9.55 10.28 -1.82
CA GLN A 45 -8.68 9.87 -0.72
C GLN A 45 -8.79 10.89 0.42
N ASN A 46 -9.25 10.44 1.57
CA ASN A 46 -9.49 11.29 2.74
C ASN A 46 -8.25 11.35 3.63
N SER A 47 -7.57 10.23 3.82
CA SER A 47 -6.30 10.18 4.56
C SER A 47 -5.37 9.11 4.02
N ILE A 48 -4.08 9.37 4.19
CA ILE A 48 -2.99 8.44 3.87
C ILE A 48 -2.06 8.40 5.08
N SER A 49 -1.83 7.22 5.63
CA SER A 49 -0.91 6.98 6.75
C SER A 49 0.20 6.04 6.31
N SER A 50 1.44 6.48 6.38
CA SER A 50 2.63 5.69 6.06
C SER A 50 3.45 5.43 7.31
N VAL A 51 3.79 4.16 7.56
CA VAL A 51 4.62 3.73 8.70
C VAL A 51 6.02 3.44 8.21
N TYR A 52 6.97 4.21 8.70
CA TYR A 52 8.40 4.08 8.41
C TYR A 52 9.11 3.44 9.59
N LYS A 53 10.06 2.57 9.30
CA LYS A 53 11.03 2.07 10.25
C LYS A 53 12.36 2.74 9.99
N LEU A 54 12.90 3.36 11.03
CA LEU A 54 14.22 3.96 11.05
C LEU A 54 15.15 3.09 11.89
N VAL A 55 16.37 2.89 11.42
CA VAL A 55 17.48 2.33 12.20
C VAL A 55 18.55 3.40 12.28
N LEU A 56 18.71 3.97 13.48
CA LEU A 56 19.72 5.00 13.75
C LEU A 56 21.13 4.39 13.76
N SER A 57 22.14 5.25 13.71
CA SER A 57 23.56 4.87 13.87
C SER A 57 23.86 4.12 15.18
N THR A 58 23.05 4.37 16.21
CA THR A 58 23.09 3.66 17.51
C THR A 58 22.45 2.26 17.46
N LEU A 59 21.95 1.82 16.30
CA LEU A 59 21.14 0.61 16.10
C LEU A 59 19.75 0.66 16.76
N LYS A 60 19.39 1.77 17.41
CA LYS A 60 18.04 2.01 17.93
C LYS A 60 17.04 2.05 16.77
N GLN A 61 15.92 1.32 16.93
CA GLN A 61 14.87 1.25 15.93
C GLN A 61 13.69 2.12 16.35
N ILE A 62 13.23 2.99 15.45
CA ILE A 62 12.11 3.90 15.72
C ILE A 62 11.08 3.74 14.62
N LEU A 63 9.81 3.62 15.00
CA LEU A 63 8.69 3.64 14.06
C LEU A 63 8.10 5.04 14.00
N ILE A 64 8.00 5.58 12.78
CA ILE A 64 7.36 6.88 12.52
C ILE A 64 6.12 6.64 11.68
N THR A 65 4.96 7.08 12.16
CA THR A 65 3.75 7.11 11.34
C THR A 65 3.48 8.53 10.89
N VAL A 66 3.46 8.73 9.57
CA VAL A 66 3.15 10.01 8.93
C VAL A 66 1.76 9.91 8.32
N THR A 67 0.84 10.77 8.76
CA THR A 67 -0.54 10.79 8.28
C THR A 67 -0.88 12.13 7.65
N TRP A 68 -1.20 12.10 6.37
CA TRP A 68 -1.82 13.20 5.64
C TRP A 68 -3.34 13.03 5.67
N CYS A 69 -4.07 14.10 5.95
CA CYS A 69 -5.52 14.08 5.89
C CYS A 69 -6.05 15.29 5.11
N ARG A 70 -7.19 15.09 4.46
CA ARG A 70 -7.93 16.11 3.73
C ARG A 70 -9.41 16.00 4.08
N SER A 71 -10.00 17.13 4.43
CA SER A 71 -11.44 17.34 4.48
C SER A 71 -11.82 18.47 3.52
N ASN A 72 -13.12 18.75 3.38
CA ASN A 72 -13.63 19.80 2.48
C ASN A 72 -12.99 21.19 2.73
N SER A 73 -12.47 21.44 3.92
CA SER A 73 -11.88 22.72 4.31
C SER A 73 -10.47 22.63 4.89
N ASN A 74 -9.98 21.45 5.30
CA ASN A 74 -8.68 21.33 5.96
C ASN A 74 -7.77 20.36 5.20
N GLN A 75 -6.47 20.65 5.22
CA GLN A 75 -5.45 19.61 5.11
C GLN A 75 -4.67 19.54 6.42
N GLY A 76 -4.21 18.36 6.77
CA GLY A 76 -3.46 18.13 7.99
C GLY A 76 -2.32 17.15 7.77
N LEU A 77 -1.27 17.34 8.56
CA LEU A 77 -0.15 16.45 8.71
C LEU A 77 -0.06 16.07 10.19
N THR A 78 -0.06 14.78 10.48
CA THR A 78 0.21 14.24 11.82
C THR A 78 1.40 13.31 11.75
N ILE A 79 2.36 13.47 12.66
CA ILE A 79 3.51 12.59 12.79
C ILE A 79 3.50 12.02 14.20
N THR A 80 3.49 10.71 14.31
CA THR A 80 3.56 10.00 15.58
C THR A 80 4.79 9.12 15.61
N PHE A 81 5.37 9.00 16.80
CA PHE A 81 6.56 8.21 17.05
C PHE A 81 6.15 7.02 17.90
N ASN A 82 6.68 5.85 17.61
CA ASN A 82 6.51 4.67 18.44
C ASN A 82 7.89 4.05 18.65
N ASP A 83 8.27 3.94 19.91
CA ASP A 83 9.52 3.38 20.38
C ASP A 83 9.12 2.23 21.31
N GLY A 84 9.58 1.01 21.01
CA GLY A 84 8.95 -0.22 21.54
C GLY A 84 8.88 -0.30 23.07
N ASP A 85 9.83 0.32 23.76
CA ASP A 85 10.02 0.19 25.20
C ASP A 85 9.80 1.51 25.98
N ASP A 86 9.83 2.66 25.30
CA ASP A 86 9.75 3.99 25.93
C ASP A 86 8.39 4.67 25.64
N PRO A 87 7.87 5.52 26.56
CA PRO A 87 6.70 6.33 26.27
C PRO A 87 6.97 7.23 25.05
N PRO A 88 6.10 7.18 24.02
CA PRO A 88 6.36 7.87 22.77
C PRO A 88 6.31 9.39 22.95
N PRO A 89 7.14 10.15 22.20
CA PRO A 89 7.00 11.59 22.14
C PRO A 89 5.59 12.02 21.75
N PRO A 90 5.10 13.19 22.21
CA PRO A 90 3.78 13.68 21.85
C PRO A 90 3.65 13.83 20.32
N PRO A 91 2.48 13.51 19.76
CA PRO A 91 2.29 13.56 18.31
C PRO A 91 2.44 15.00 17.80
N PHE A 92 3.17 15.15 16.69
CA PHE A 92 3.20 16.39 15.94
C PHE A 92 1.92 16.51 15.12
N ARG A 93 1.25 17.65 15.19
CA ARG A 93 0.07 17.96 14.38
C ARG A 93 0.22 19.32 13.74
N LEU A 94 0.01 19.37 12.43
CA LEU A 94 0.03 20.57 11.62
C LEU A 94 -1.28 20.62 10.84
N ASN A 95 -2.06 21.68 11.00
CA ASN A 95 -3.25 21.95 10.21
C ASN A 95 -2.97 23.16 9.31
N THR A 96 -3.31 23.04 8.02
CA THR A 96 -3.04 24.07 7.02
C THR A 96 -4.23 25.02 6.78
N ASN A 97 -5.37 24.87 7.49
CA ASN A 97 -6.55 25.71 7.31
C ASN A 97 -6.45 27.14 7.92
N SER A 98 -7.34 28.02 7.44
CA SER A 98 -7.25 29.46 7.20
C SER A 98 -7.52 30.39 8.40
N ARG A 99 -6.74 31.47 8.56
CA ARG A 99 -6.92 32.79 7.91
C ARG A 99 -5.88 33.83 8.39
N LEU A 100 -5.26 33.66 9.56
CA LEU A 100 -4.38 34.71 10.12
C LEU A 100 -2.91 34.30 10.35
N PHE A 101 -2.57 33.01 10.42
CA PHE A 101 -1.17 32.56 10.52
C PHE A 101 -0.97 31.21 9.82
N ARG A 102 -0.59 31.23 8.53
CA ARG A 102 -0.15 30.02 7.82
C ARG A 102 1.18 29.57 8.44
N LYS A 103 1.16 28.62 9.39
CA LYS A 103 2.38 27.90 9.82
C LYS A 103 2.82 26.87 8.76
N LYS A 104 2.85 27.27 7.49
CA LYS A 104 3.22 26.42 6.37
C LYS A 104 4.69 26.08 6.33
N LYS A 105 5.53 26.90 6.97
CA LYS A 105 6.95 26.66 7.13
C LYS A 105 7.30 26.79 8.61
N GLY A 106 8.19 25.95 9.11
CA GLY A 106 8.65 26.06 10.49
C GLY A 106 9.47 24.88 10.94
N SER A 107 9.79 24.91 12.23
CA SER A 107 10.41 23.81 12.94
C SER A 107 9.76 23.62 14.31
N LYS A 108 9.81 22.40 14.83
CA LYS A 108 9.35 22.05 16.17
C LYS A 108 10.27 21.00 16.74
N ILE A 109 10.72 21.23 17.97
CA ILE A 109 11.49 20.26 18.75
C ILE A 109 10.53 19.59 19.73
N LEU A 110 10.65 18.28 19.83
CA LEU A 110 9.94 17.40 20.76
C LEU A 110 11.03 16.66 21.53
N GLU A 111 10.92 16.67 22.86
CA GLU A 111 11.83 15.93 23.72
C GLU A 111 10.99 14.88 24.45
N SER A 112 11.41 13.61 24.37
CA SER A 112 10.89 12.56 25.23
C SER A 112 11.96 12.24 26.27
N SER A 113 11.58 12.34 27.54
CA SER A 113 12.43 11.95 28.67
C SER A 113 11.92 10.65 29.25
N SER A 114 12.66 9.55 29.09
CA SER A 114 12.51 8.38 29.96
C SER A 114 13.53 8.45 31.10
N SER A 115 13.45 7.52 32.05
CA SER A 115 14.36 7.45 33.21
C SER A 115 15.83 7.30 32.81
N ASP A 116 16.11 6.69 31.65
CA ASP A 116 17.44 6.23 31.28
C ASP A 116 17.96 6.82 29.94
N SER A 117 17.12 7.48 29.14
CA SER A 117 17.57 8.23 27.96
C SER A 117 16.63 9.38 27.57
N SER A 118 17.19 10.46 27.01
CA SER A 118 16.40 11.53 26.39
C SER A 118 16.54 11.44 24.88
N THR A 119 15.41 11.24 24.18
CA THR A 119 15.38 11.26 22.71
C THR A 119 14.89 12.63 22.26
N LYS A 120 15.71 13.33 21.47
CA LYS A 120 15.39 14.65 20.92
C LYS A 120 14.97 14.50 19.46
N VAL A 121 13.71 14.80 19.19
CA VAL A 121 13.14 14.78 17.84
C VAL A 121 12.91 16.20 17.35
N GLU A 122 13.49 16.55 16.22
CA GLU A 122 13.29 17.81 15.56
C GLU A 122 12.61 17.64 14.21
N ILE A 123 11.50 18.34 14.02
CA ILE A 123 10.67 18.28 12.82
C ILE A 123 10.77 19.63 12.12
N LEU A 124 11.15 19.60 10.86
CA LEU A 124 11.27 20.72 9.94
C LEU A 124 10.28 20.52 8.82
N TRP A 125 9.55 21.57 8.45
CA TRP A 125 8.60 21.47 7.34
C TRP A 125 8.54 22.75 6.53
N ASP A 126 8.30 22.59 5.24
CA ASP A 126 7.89 23.64 4.33
C ASP A 126 6.83 23.09 3.38
N LEU A 127 5.59 23.53 3.57
CA LEU A 127 4.42 23.24 2.75
C LEU A 127 3.93 24.52 2.02
N SER A 128 4.78 25.56 1.96
CA SER A 128 4.41 26.87 1.38
C SER A 128 3.94 26.75 -0.07
N ASN A 129 4.70 25.99 -0.87
CA ASN A 129 4.50 25.76 -2.30
C ASN A 129 3.89 24.38 -2.62
N ALA A 130 3.39 23.67 -1.60
CA ALA A 130 2.87 22.32 -1.74
C ALA A 130 1.72 22.27 -2.76
N LYS A 131 1.86 21.44 -3.79
CA LYS A 131 0.82 21.14 -4.77
C LYS A 131 0.21 19.77 -4.48
N TYR A 132 -1.10 19.69 -4.64
CA TYR A 132 -1.89 18.50 -4.36
C TYR A 132 -2.64 18.10 -5.63
N GLU A 133 -2.80 16.80 -5.83
CA GLU A 133 -3.72 16.25 -6.83
C GLU A 133 -5.09 15.95 -6.16
N SER A 134 -5.69 14.80 -6.47
CA SER A 134 -6.92 14.34 -5.85
C SER A 134 -6.75 13.90 -4.39
N GLY A 135 -5.51 13.64 -3.94
CA GLY A 135 -5.21 13.11 -2.62
C GLY A 135 -4.96 14.14 -1.51
N PRO A 136 -4.76 13.66 -0.27
CA PRO A 136 -4.39 14.47 0.90
C PRO A 136 -2.87 14.73 0.99
N GLU A 137 -2.07 13.84 0.40
CA GLU A 137 -0.62 13.92 0.36
C GLU A 137 -0.18 14.88 -0.76
N PRO A 138 0.71 15.85 -0.50
CA PRO A 138 1.24 16.70 -1.57
C PRO A 138 2.16 15.92 -2.50
N VAL A 139 2.19 16.32 -3.77
CA VAL A 139 2.94 15.63 -4.84
C VAL A 139 4.26 16.35 -5.16
N GLN A 140 4.33 17.66 -4.95
CA GLN A 140 5.53 18.47 -5.19
C GLN A 140 5.53 19.78 -4.40
N GLY A 141 6.68 20.45 -4.32
CA GLY A 141 6.80 21.79 -3.74
C GLY A 141 6.71 21.79 -2.21
N PHE A 142 7.06 20.67 -1.59
CA PHE A 142 6.99 20.47 -0.15
C PHE A 142 8.20 19.70 0.35
N HIS A 143 8.60 19.91 1.59
CA HIS A 143 9.47 18.98 2.30
C HIS A 143 9.10 18.86 3.77
N VAL A 144 9.30 17.66 4.32
CA VAL A 144 9.26 17.40 5.76
C VAL A 144 10.52 16.63 6.12
N LEU A 145 11.26 17.13 7.10
CA LEU A 145 12.52 16.57 7.55
C LEU A 145 12.40 16.29 9.05
N ILE A 146 12.72 15.05 9.44
CA ILE A 146 12.73 14.60 10.82
C ILE A 146 14.17 14.26 11.18
N ILE A 147 14.69 14.90 12.21
CA ILE A 147 16.03 14.68 12.78
C ILE A 147 15.84 14.09 14.17
N ILE A 148 16.56 13.03 14.49
CA ILE A 148 16.51 12.35 15.79
C ILE A 148 17.92 12.33 16.36
N ASP A 149 18.14 12.90 17.53
CA ASP A 149 19.45 12.93 18.21
C ASP A 149 20.61 13.46 17.32
N SER A 150 20.31 14.48 16.51
CA SER A 150 21.22 15.08 15.51
C SER A 150 21.56 14.19 14.30
N GLU A 151 20.85 13.08 14.12
CA GLU A 151 20.90 12.21 12.94
C GLU A 151 19.70 12.49 12.03
N ILE A 152 19.91 12.53 10.71
CA ILE A 152 18.79 12.69 9.76
C ILE A 152 18.02 11.39 9.72
N GLY A 153 16.77 11.42 10.17
CA GLY A 153 15.91 10.25 10.31
C GLY A 153 15.04 10.00 9.08
N LEU A 154 14.23 10.98 8.68
CA LEU A 154 13.28 10.83 7.57
C LEU A 154 13.19 12.12 6.76
N VAL A 155 13.24 12.00 5.43
CA VAL A 155 13.03 13.10 4.48
C VAL A 155 11.85 12.74 3.57
N LEU A 156 10.85 13.62 3.50
CA LEU A 156 9.69 13.49 2.62
C LEU A 156 9.61 14.69 1.69
N GLY A 157 9.22 14.48 0.43
CA GLY A 157 9.08 15.52 -0.58
C GLY A 157 10.39 15.88 -1.28
N ASP A 158 10.59 17.17 -1.57
CA ASP A 158 11.71 17.68 -2.35
C ASP A 158 13.04 17.56 -1.58
N THR A 159 13.84 16.55 -1.92
CA THR A 159 15.10 16.23 -1.22
C THR A 159 16.13 17.36 -1.29
N ALA A 160 16.31 17.99 -2.46
CA ALA A 160 17.24 19.11 -2.63
C ALA A 160 16.89 20.30 -1.73
N ALA A 161 15.60 20.60 -1.54
CA ALA A 161 15.15 21.66 -0.65
C ALA A 161 15.34 21.30 0.84
N ALA A 162 15.19 20.02 1.19
CA ALA A 162 15.50 19.52 2.52
C ALA A 162 17.00 19.60 2.82
N GLU A 163 17.87 19.22 1.88
CA GLU A 163 19.33 19.33 1.98
C GLU A 163 19.80 20.78 2.13
N GLU A 164 19.20 21.72 1.38
CA GLU A 164 19.45 23.15 1.55
C GLU A 164 19.08 23.63 2.97
N THR A 165 17.99 23.09 3.53
CA THR A 165 17.53 23.43 4.89
C THR A 165 18.47 22.87 5.97
N VAL A 166 19.01 21.66 5.77
CA VAL A 166 20.03 21.06 6.62
C VAL A 166 21.33 21.85 6.56
N SER A 167 21.85 22.11 5.35
CA SER A 167 23.13 22.81 5.13
C SER A 167 23.15 24.25 5.63
N LYS A 168 22.00 24.91 5.81
CA LYS A 168 21.94 26.24 6.44
C LYS A 168 22.19 26.22 7.94
N ARG A 169 22.04 25.07 8.62
CA ARG A 169 22.19 24.95 10.08
C ARG A 169 23.63 24.75 10.48
N GLN A 170 24.07 25.51 11.48
CA GLN A 170 25.45 25.49 11.97
C GLN A 170 25.92 24.08 12.39
N ASN A 171 25.03 23.27 12.98
CA ASN A 171 25.35 21.90 13.42
C ASN A 171 25.69 20.95 12.26
N PHE A 172 25.23 21.25 11.04
CA PHE A 172 25.42 20.42 9.84
C PHE A 172 26.31 21.08 8.77
N LYS A 173 26.58 22.39 8.88
CA LYS A 173 27.41 23.18 7.93
C LYS A 173 28.81 22.65 7.71
N ASN A 174 29.43 22.07 8.75
CA ASN A 174 30.84 21.66 8.72
C ASN A 174 31.01 20.14 8.61
N ASN A 175 29.92 19.37 8.60
CA ASN A 175 29.98 17.92 8.68
C ASN A 175 29.47 17.31 7.38
N LYS A 176 30.39 17.08 6.43
CA LYS A 176 30.10 16.36 5.17
C LYS A 176 29.59 14.93 5.40
N ASN A 177 29.73 14.39 6.61
CA ASN A 177 29.27 13.07 7.03
C ASN A 177 28.18 13.17 8.09
N THR A 178 27.10 13.90 7.80
CA THR A 178 25.93 13.87 8.68
C THR A 178 25.38 12.44 8.69
N PRO A 179 25.25 11.78 9.86
CA PRO A 179 24.74 10.42 9.91
C PRO A 179 23.29 10.42 9.38
N LEU A 180 23.00 9.44 8.52
CA LEU A 180 21.69 9.21 7.91
C LEU A 180 21.19 7.86 8.40
N ALA A 181 20.03 7.88 9.03
CA ALA A 181 19.37 6.66 9.49
C ALA A 181 18.99 5.80 8.28
N LYS A 182 19.05 4.48 8.44
CA LYS A 182 18.48 3.57 7.44
C LYS A 182 16.95 3.62 7.56
N VAL A 183 16.28 3.96 6.47
CA VAL A 183 14.82 4.09 6.42
C VAL A 183 14.23 3.00 5.54
N SER A 184 13.13 2.40 5.98
CA SER A 184 12.31 1.48 5.19
C SER A 184 10.82 1.76 5.40
N LEU A 185 10.01 1.74 4.34
CA LEU A 185 8.56 1.90 4.43
C LEU A 185 7.91 0.54 4.73
N LEU A 186 7.32 0.39 5.91
CA LEU A 186 6.70 -0.88 6.33
C LEU A 186 5.27 -1.02 5.79
N SER A 187 4.50 0.05 5.85
CA SER A 187 3.10 0.00 5.43
C SER A 187 2.56 1.35 5.01
N ARG A 188 1.57 1.31 4.13
CA ARG A 188 0.75 2.45 3.75
C ARG A 188 -0.71 2.09 3.96
N ARG A 189 -1.47 2.96 4.61
CA ARG A 189 -2.91 2.85 4.80
C ARG A 189 -3.59 4.02 4.12
N GLU A 190 -4.58 3.73 3.30
CA GLU A 190 -5.37 4.74 2.61
C GLU A 190 -6.83 4.62 3.05
N HIS A 191 -7.43 5.74 3.41
CA HIS A 191 -8.87 5.85 3.61
C HIS A 191 -9.48 6.63 2.47
N CYS A 192 -10.50 6.05 1.85
CA CYS A 192 -11.14 6.61 0.67
C CYS A 192 -12.64 6.63 0.89
N SER A 193 -13.31 7.65 0.35
CA SER A 193 -14.75 7.79 0.43
C SER A 193 -15.30 8.14 -0.94
N GLY A 194 -16.44 7.55 -1.31
CA GLY A 194 -17.11 7.86 -2.57
C GLY A 194 -17.68 6.64 -3.26
N ASN A 195 -17.42 6.58 -4.57
CA ASN A 195 -17.96 5.59 -5.48
C ASN A 195 -17.26 4.23 -5.38
N THR A 196 -17.78 3.27 -6.14
CA THR A 196 -17.27 1.90 -6.23
C THR A 196 -16.01 1.74 -7.10
N LEU A 197 -15.42 2.84 -7.56
CA LEU A 197 -14.16 2.88 -8.29
C LEU A 197 -13.12 3.60 -7.43
N TYR A 198 -12.06 2.90 -7.10
CA TYR A 198 -10.92 3.42 -6.37
C TYR A 198 -9.66 3.29 -7.22
N THR A 199 -8.81 4.31 -7.14
CA THR A 199 -7.53 4.36 -7.86
C THR A 199 -6.46 4.93 -6.93
N THR A 200 -5.31 4.29 -6.90
CA THR A 200 -4.11 4.79 -6.21
C THR A 200 -2.86 4.42 -6.99
N LYS A 201 -1.74 5.00 -6.59
CA LYS A 201 -0.40 4.59 -7.02
C LYS A 201 0.30 3.91 -5.87
N ALA A 202 0.96 2.80 -6.15
CA ALA A 202 1.71 2.05 -5.15
C ALA A 202 3.02 1.50 -5.72
N GLN A 203 4.04 1.45 -4.86
CA GLN A 203 5.30 0.78 -5.12
C GLN A 203 5.32 -0.46 -4.22
N PHE A 204 5.61 -1.64 -4.78
CA PHE A 204 5.58 -2.91 -4.04
C PHE A 204 6.94 -3.34 -3.49
N CYS A 205 8.00 -2.56 -3.72
CA CYS A 205 9.28 -2.68 -3.03
C CYS A 205 10.04 -1.35 -3.11
N ASP A 206 10.98 -1.09 -2.20
CA ASP A 206 11.68 0.20 -2.12
C ASP A 206 12.37 0.64 -3.42
N THR A 207 12.82 -0.32 -4.23
CA THR A 207 13.52 -0.08 -5.52
C THR A 207 12.63 -0.32 -6.75
N GLY A 208 11.36 -0.65 -6.53
CA GLY A 208 10.41 -1.01 -7.59
C GLY A 208 9.89 0.19 -8.36
N THR A 209 9.02 -0.06 -9.34
CA THR A 209 8.35 1.04 -10.06
C THR A 209 7.02 1.40 -9.41
N TRP A 210 6.53 2.61 -9.70
CA TRP A 210 5.17 3.01 -9.29
C TRP A 210 4.16 2.41 -10.24
N HIS A 211 3.17 1.71 -9.69
CA HIS A 211 2.08 1.12 -10.46
C HIS A 211 0.76 1.81 -10.20
N ASP A 212 -0.06 1.92 -11.25
CA ASP A 212 -1.45 2.36 -11.13
C ASP A 212 -2.31 1.18 -10.67
N VAL A 213 -2.81 1.24 -9.43
CA VAL A 213 -3.73 0.26 -8.86
C VAL A 213 -5.15 0.78 -8.98
N MET A 214 -6.01 0.00 -9.62
CA MET A 214 -7.44 0.30 -9.75
C MET A 214 -8.26 -0.83 -9.14
N ILE A 215 -9.19 -0.49 -8.28
CA ILE A 215 -10.16 -1.42 -7.68
C ILE A 215 -11.55 -0.96 -8.07
N ARG A 216 -12.32 -1.84 -8.70
CA ARG A 216 -13.68 -1.56 -9.13
C ARG A 216 -14.62 -2.64 -8.62
N CYS A 217 -15.62 -2.23 -7.86
CA CYS A 217 -16.79 -3.04 -7.56
C CYS A 217 -17.93 -2.64 -8.51
N SER A 218 -18.39 -3.55 -9.35
CA SER A 218 -19.50 -3.28 -10.28
C SER A 218 -20.57 -4.35 -10.17
N VAL A 219 -21.79 -3.99 -10.54
CA VAL A 219 -22.89 -4.95 -10.65
C VAL A 219 -23.03 -5.32 -12.12
N GLU A 220 -22.72 -6.58 -12.46
CA GLU A 220 -22.92 -7.09 -13.81
C GLU A 220 -24.34 -7.67 -13.93
N LYS A 221 -24.98 -7.45 -15.07
CA LYS A 221 -26.21 -8.16 -15.45
C LYS A 221 -25.77 -9.45 -16.15
N GLU A 222 -26.11 -10.61 -15.61
CA GLU A 222 -25.95 -11.86 -16.37
C GLU A 222 -26.94 -11.83 -17.55
N ASN A 223 -26.45 -12.12 -18.75
CA ASN A 223 -27.30 -12.31 -19.91
C ASN A 223 -28.13 -13.58 -19.71
N GLU A 224 -29.42 -13.48 -20.01
CA GLU A 224 -30.44 -14.54 -19.97
C GLU A 224 -31.14 -14.77 -18.61
N GLY A 225 -32.35 -14.20 -18.51
CA GLY A 225 -33.48 -14.79 -17.77
C GLY A 225 -33.53 -14.69 -16.24
N LEU A 226 -32.40 -14.51 -15.56
CA LEU A 226 -32.38 -14.46 -14.09
C LEU A 226 -32.19 -13.03 -13.56
N LEU A 227 -33.13 -12.62 -12.72
CA LEU A 227 -33.22 -11.30 -12.06
C LEU A 227 -32.10 -11.02 -11.02
N PHE A 228 -31.03 -11.80 -11.01
CA PHE A 228 -29.98 -11.71 -10.00
C PHE A 228 -28.80 -10.87 -10.49
N LYS A 229 -28.82 -9.61 -10.08
CA LYS A 229 -27.69 -8.69 -10.16
C LYS A 229 -26.53 -9.21 -9.29
N SER A 230 -25.48 -9.74 -9.92
CA SER A 230 -24.32 -10.27 -9.18
C SER A 230 -23.20 -9.24 -9.11
N PRO A 231 -22.78 -8.81 -7.90
CA PRO A 231 -21.61 -7.95 -7.77
C PRO A 231 -20.34 -8.69 -8.19
N VAL A 232 -19.44 -7.94 -8.83
CA VAL A 232 -18.14 -8.39 -9.32
C VAL A 232 -17.08 -7.41 -8.81
N LEU A 233 -16.00 -7.97 -8.26
CA LEU A 233 -14.79 -7.23 -7.91
C LEU A 233 -13.79 -7.39 -9.07
N CYS A 234 -13.23 -6.27 -9.52
CA CYS A 234 -12.18 -6.22 -10.53
C CYS A 234 -11.02 -5.40 -9.98
N VAL A 235 -9.81 -5.96 -10.05
CA VAL A 235 -8.59 -5.27 -9.65
C VAL A 235 -7.65 -5.26 -10.84
N CYS A 236 -7.16 -4.07 -11.18
CA CYS A 236 -6.22 -3.85 -12.25
C CYS A 236 -4.92 -3.23 -11.72
N ILE A 237 -3.80 -3.67 -12.29
CA ILE A 237 -2.48 -3.06 -12.11
C ILE A 237 -2.01 -2.63 -13.49
N ASP A 238 -1.64 -1.36 -13.65
CA ASP A 238 -1.21 -0.77 -14.93
C ASP A 238 -2.16 -1.08 -16.08
N LYS A 239 -3.46 -0.89 -15.81
CA LYS A 239 -4.58 -1.14 -16.73
C LYS A 239 -4.79 -2.61 -17.12
N LYS A 240 -4.01 -3.55 -16.58
CA LYS A 240 -4.20 -5.00 -16.77
C LYS A 240 -5.02 -5.57 -15.60
N THR A 241 -6.10 -6.26 -15.91
CA THR A 241 -6.90 -6.96 -14.90
C THR A 241 -6.12 -8.13 -14.33
N VAL A 242 -5.79 -8.07 -13.03
CA VAL A 242 -5.05 -9.14 -12.33
C VAL A 242 -6.00 -10.03 -11.53
N ILE A 243 -7.12 -9.50 -11.06
CA ILE A 243 -8.11 -10.24 -10.28
C ILE A 243 -9.51 -9.87 -10.76
N ARG A 244 -10.36 -10.89 -10.95
CA ARG A 244 -11.79 -10.72 -11.21
C ARG A 244 -12.59 -11.76 -10.44
N VAL A 245 -13.28 -11.32 -9.40
CA VAL A 245 -14.09 -12.19 -8.54
C VAL A 245 -15.56 -11.98 -8.89
N LYS A 246 -16.17 -13.02 -9.48
CA LYS A 246 -17.61 -13.07 -9.74
C LYS A 246 -18.36 -13.57 -8.51
N ARG A 247 -19.68 -13.34 -8.51
CA ARG A 247 -20.58 -13.80 -7.45
C ARG A 247 -20.09 -13.38 -6.07
N LEU A 248 -19.76 -12.10 -5.94
CA LEU A 248 -19.13 -11.53 -4.73
C LEU A 248 -20.02 -11.64 -3.48
N HIS A 249 -21.30 -11.97 -3.64
CA HIS A 249 -22.22 -12.32 -2.56
C HIS A 249 -21.84 -13.64 -1.84
N TRP A 250 -21.12 -14.54 -2.50
CA TRP A 250 -20.53 -15.74 -1.88
C TRP A 250 -19.03 -15.59 -1.61
N ASN A 251 -18.34 -14.74 -2.38
CA ASN A 251 -16.89 -14.55 -2.33
C ASN A 251 -16.49 -13.18 -1.76
N PHE A 252 -17.29 -12.63 -0.84
CA PHE A 252 -17.08 -11.28 -0.30
C PHE A 252 -15.80 -11.17 0.55
N ARG A 253 -15.26 -12.30 1.03
CA ARG A 253 -13.96 -12.41 1.68
C ARG A 253 -13.11 -13.41 0.93
N GLY A 254 -11.85 -13.09 0.69
CA GLY A 254 -10.94 -13.99 0.02
C GLY A 254 -9.56 -13.39 -0.18
N ASN A 255 -8.70 -14.18 -0.81
CA ASN A 255 -7.34 -13.77 -1.13
C ASN A 255 -6.86 -14.41 -2.43
N GLN A 256 -5.92 -13.76 -3.10
CA GLN A 256 -5.25 -14.27 -4.29
C GLN A 256 -3.85 -13.66 -4.40
N THR A 257 -2.85 -14.47 -4.75
CA THR A 257 -1.49 -13.98 -4.98
C THR A 257 -1.34 -13.57 -6.45
N ILE A 258 -0.73 -12.41 -6.68
CA ILE A 258 -0.42 -11.86 -8.00
C ILE A 258 1.10 -11.63 -8.10
N PHE A 259 1.59 -11.43 -9.32
CA PHE A 259 2.99 -11.19 -9.59
C PHE A 259 3.18 -9.76 -10.13
N VAL A 260 3.98 -8.95 -9.44
CA VAL A 260 4.25 -7.54 -9.79
C VAL A 260 5.74 -7.28 -9.60
N ASP A 261 6.43 -6.76 -10.61
CA ASP A 261 7.87 -6.44 -10.56
C ASP A 261 8.77 -7.58 -10.04
N GLY A 262 8.44 -8.84 -10.39
CA GLY A 262 9.24 -9.97 -9.91
C GLY A 262 8.85 -10.50 -8.52
N LEU A 263 7.87 -9.86 -7.86
CA LEU A 263 7.47 -10.12 -6.48
C LEU A 263 6.12 -10.81 -6.40
N LEU A 264 5.97 -11.70 -5.42
CA LEU A 264 4.67 -12.24 -5.03
C LEU A 264 3.97 -11.24 -4.11
N VAL A 265 2.79 -10.80 -4.50
CA VAL A 265 1.95 -9.91 -3.72
C VAL A 265 0.64 -10.61 -3.41
N ASP A 266 0.35 -10.82 -2.13
CA ASP A 266 -0.96 -11.30 -1.70
C ASP A 266 -1.95 -10.15 -1.73
N LEU A 267 -3.02 -10.29 -2.49
CA LEU A 267 -4.20 -9.45 -2.37
C LEU A 267 -5.24 -10.16 -1.51
N LEU A 268 -5.60 -9.56 -0.37
CA LEU A 268 -6.73 -9.95 0.45
C LEU A 268 -7.85 -8.93 0.31
N TRP A 269 -9.10 -9.39 0.34
CA TRP A 269 -10.27 -8.52 0.32
C TRP A 269 -11.31 -8.94 1.35
N ASP A 270 -11.95 -7.94 1.95
CA ASP A 270 -13.22 -8.06 2.67
C ASP A 270 -14.14 -6.94 2.18
N VAL A 271 -15.17 -7.31 1.44
CA VAL A 271 -16.18 -6.38 0.91
C VAL A 271 -17.56 -6.62 1.53
N HIS A 272 -17.65 -7.42 2.60
CA HIS A 272 -18.94 -7.80 3.19
C HIS A 272 -19.75 -6.58 3.59
N ASP A 273 -19.13 -5.68 4.37
CA ASP A 273 -19.84 -4.51 4.90
C ASP A 273 -20.29 -3.56 3.78
N TRP A 274 -19.59 -3.52 2.65
CA TRP A 274 -19.99 -2.72 1.50
C TRP A 274 -21.33 -3.14 0.88
N PHE A 275 -21.62 -4.45 0.84
CA PHE A 275 -22.81 -4.99 0.18
C PHE A 275 -23.96 -5.32 1.12
N PHE A 276 -23.65 -5.73 2.35
CA PHE A 276 -24.64 -6.26 3.29
C PHE A 276 -24.98 -5.30 4.43
N ASN A 277 -24.29 -4.16 4.56
CA ASN A 277 -24.64 -3.16 5.55
C ASN A 277 -25.88 -2.37 5.08
N PRO A 278 -27.00 -2.41 5.83
CA PRO A 278 -28.21 -1.65 5.49
C PRO A 278 -28.01 -0.14 5.69
N SER A 279 -27.04 0.25 6.52
CA SER A 279 -26.61 1.62 6.70
C SER A 279 -25.83 2.03 5.45
N SER A 280 -26.12 3.19 4.87
CA SER A 280 -25.47 3.68 3.64
C SER A 280 -23.97 4.04 3.78
N SER A 281 -23.32 3.52 4.83
CA SER A 281 -21.94 3.80 5.27
C SER A 281 -21.04 2.56 5.28
N GLY A 282 -21.38 1.50 4.54
CA GLY A 282 -20.58 0.29 4.48
C GLY A 282 -19.16 0.51 3.94
N TYR A 283 -18.22 -0.34 4.33
CA TYR A 283 -16.82 -0.26 3.89
C TYR A 283 -16.30 -1.57 3.29
N ALA A 284 -15.20 -1.46 2.55
CA ALA A 284 -14.42 -2.59 2.06
C ALA A 284 -12.96 -2.36 2.41
N VAL A 285 -12.28 -3.47 2.64
CA VAL A 285 -10.88 -3.51 2.98
C VAL A 285 -10.16 -4.32 1.93
N PHE A 286 -9.10 -3.75 1.37
CA PHE A 286 -8.18 -4.43 0.47
C PHE A 286 -6.78 -4.35 1.05
N MET A 287 -6.06 -5.47 1.10
CA MET A 287 -4.69 -5.51 1.57
C MET A 287 -3.81 -6.12 0.50
N PHE A 288 -2.85 -5.35 -0.01
CA PHE A 288 -1.75 -5.87 -0.80
C PHE A 288 -0.57 -6.08 0.15
N ARG A 289 -0.10 -7.32 0.28
CA ARG A 289 1.05 -7.66 1.11
C ARG A 289 2.13 -8.27 0.25
N THR A 290 3.29 -7.66 0.24
CA THR A 290 4.45 -8.16 -0.49
C THR A 290 5.09 -9.26 0.32
N ARG A 291 5.34 -10.41 -0.30
CA ARG A 291 6.06 -11.49 0.36
C ARG A 291 7.55 -11.27 0.20
N SER A 292 8.29 -11.44 1.29
CA SER A 292 9.74 -11.58 1.19
C SER A 292 10.09 -12.87 0.45
N GLY A 293 11.26 -12.92 -0.21
CA GLY A 293 11.69 -14.11 -0.96
C GLY A 293 11.75 -15.39 -0.13
N MET A 294 11.88 -15.29 1.20
CA MET A 294 11.88 -16.43 2.14
C MET A 294 10.46 -16.99 2.33
N ASP A 295 9.44 -16.13 2.39
CA ASP A 295 8.02 -16.45 2.57
C ASP A 295 7.33 -17.04 1.32
N SER A 296 8.09 -17.15 0.22
CA SER A 296 7.64 -17.83 -1.00
C SER A 296 7.68 -19.36 -0.90
N ARG A 297 8.34 -19.91 0.14
CA ARG A 297 8.52 -21.36 0.33
C ARG A 297 7.47 -21.91 1.30
N LEU A 298 6.28 -22.20 0.78
CA LEU A 298 5.16 -22.72 1.58
C LEU A 298 5.42 -24.07 2.29
N TRP A 299 6.56 -24.74 2.07
CA TRP A 299 6.83 -26.08 2.63
C TRP A 299 8.33 -26.40 2.89
N LEU A 300 9.20 -25.41 3.07
CA LEU A 300 10.58 -25.67 3.49
C LEU A 300 10.82 -25.04 4.86
N GLU A 301 10.77 -25.86 5.91
CA GLU A 301 11.46 -25.57 7.17
C GLU A 301 12.96 -25.42 6.85
N GLU A 302 13.43 -24.18 6.69
CA GLU A 302 14.85 -23.96 6.42
C GLU A 302 15.55 -23.51 7.71
N LYS A 303 16.38 -24.40 8.24
CA LYS A 303 17.21 -24.30 9.45
C LYS A 303 18.29 -23.21 9.43
N ASN A 304 18.15 -22.15 8.64
CA ASN A 304 19.17 -21.10 8.50
C ASN A 304 18.61 -19.71 8.82
N ALA A 305 18.25 -19.49 10.08
CA ALA A 305 17.63 -18.26 10.59
C ALA A 305 18.57 -17.03 10.70
N HIS A 306 19.68 -16.93 9.95
CA HIS A 306 20.71 -15.91 10.23
C HIS A 306 21.24 -15.10 9.03
N LYS A 307 20.64 -15.15 7.84
CA LYS A 307 21.00 -14.22 6.74
C LYS A 307 19.74 -13.67 6.08
N ASP A 308 19.66 -12.35 6.01
CA ASP A 308 18.56 -11.49 5.53
C ASP A 308 17.33 -11.26 6.43
N LYS A 309 17.58 -10.67 7.61
CA LYS A 309 16.58 -9.89 8.40
C LYS A 309 16.15 -8.56 7.74
N ASP A 310 16.59 -8.29 6.52
CA ASP A 310 16.58 -6.95 5.90
C ASP A 310 15.57 -6.79 4.75
N ARG A 311 14.85 -7.85 4.34
CA ARG A 311 13.73 -7.71 3.41
C ARG A 311 12.46 -7.40 4.18
N VAL A 312 12.24 -6.10 4.38
CA VAL A 312 11.03 -5.54 4.95
C VAL A 312 9.82 -5.91 4.09
N GLU A 313 8.83 -6.52 4.72
CA GLU A 313 7.54 -6.80 4.08
C GLU A 313 6.72 -5.51 4.05
N PHE A 314 6.51 -4.98 2.85
CA PHE A 314 5.62 -3.84 2.61
C PHE A 314 4.16 -4.31 2.57
N SER A 315 3.27 -3.54 3.19
CA SER A 315 1.82 -3.72 3.06
C SER A 315 1.09 -2.43 2.70
N LEU A 316 0.17 -2.52 1.73
CA LEU A 316 -0.76 -1.46 1.38
C LEU A 316 -2.17 -1.88 1.81
N LEU A 317 -2.78 -1.10 2.70
CA LEU A 317 -4.12 -1.32 3.22
C LEU A 317 -5.05 -0.21 2.76
N ILE A 318 -6.15 -0.57 2.11
CA ILE A 318 -7.11 0.39 1.55
C ILE A 318 -8.45 0.16 2.21
N TYR A 319 -8.91 1.18 2.94
CA TYR A 319 -10.26 1.28 3.47
C TYR A 319 -11.07 2.16 2.53
N ALA A 320 -11.93 1.53 1.74
CA ALA A 320 -12.83 2.27 0.88
C ALA A 320 -14.23 2.27 1.51
N CYS A 321 -14.73 3.46 1.80
CA CYS A 321 -16.05 3.69 2.39
C CYS A 321 -17.01 4.13 1.29
N LYS A 322 -18.18 3.49 1.25
CA LYS A 322 -19.27 3.93 0.39
C LYS A 322 -19.91 5.16 1.03
N THR A 323 -20.01 6.25 0.28
CA THR A 323 -20.84 7.41 0.65
C THR A 323 -21.99 7.49 -0.35
N SER A 324 -23.22 7.33 0.13
CA SER A 324 -24.46 7.50 -0.65
C SER A 324 -24.67 8.93 -1.12
#